data_AF-A0AAX6DV37-F1
#
_entry.id   AF-A0AAX6DV37-F1
#
_cell.length_a   1.000
_cell.length_b   1.000
_cell.length_c   1.000
_cell.angle_alpha   90.00
_cell.angle_beta   90.00
_cell.angle_gamma   90.00
#
_symmetry.space_group_name_H-M   'P 1'
#
loop_
_entity.id
_entity.type
_entity.pdbx_description
1 polymer ?
#
loop_
_entity_poly.entity_id
_entity_poly.type
_entity_poly.pdbx_seq_one_letter_code
_entity_poly.pdbx_strand_id
1 'polypeptide(L)'
;MVAAMFLLRRMGVRRSYGSRCFFSSKSYDHVIEEFNKEMESIFGQPPVGGIDSTAAQEPQSLSVGPYGGQEALSHVNTSGHAAMVDVSSKEDSKRVAVASCKVLLGEKAFNLVAANQIPKEMF
;
A
#
# COMPACT_ATOMS: atom_id res chain seq x y z
N MET A 1 -46.00 -2.13 31.89
CA MET A 1 -46.13 -2.60 30.49
C MET A 1 -44.74 -2.75 29.91
N VAL A 2 -44.38 -4.02 29.69
CA VAL A 2 -43.35 -4.63 28.82
C VAL A 2 -42.12 -3.79 28.43
N ALA A 3 -40.99 -4.12 29.04
CA ALA A 3 -39.67 -3.94 28.46
C ALA A 3 -39.47 -4.99 27.35
N ALA A 4 -39.26 -4.56 26.11
CA ALA A 4 -38.89 -5.44 25.01
C ALA A 4 -37.36 -5.61 24.98
N MET A 5 -36.87 -6.70 25.58
CA MET A 5 -35.49 -7.14 25.42
C MET A 5 -35.30 -7.74 24.02
N PHE A 6 -34.68 -6.99 23.11
CA PHE A 6 -34.14 -7.56 21.87
C PHE A 6 -32.81 -8.26 22.18
N LEU A 7 -32.88 -9.51 22.59
CA LEU A 7 -31.72 -10.41 22.67
C LEU A 7 -31.27 -10.78 21.24
N LEU A 8 -30.44 -9.95 20.63
CA LEU A 8 -29.67 -10.38 19.46
C LEU A 8 -28.58 -11.34 19.94
N ARG A 9 -28.82 -12.64 19.77
CA ARG A 9 -27.78 -13.68 19.79
C ARG A 9 -26.74 -13.37 18.72
N ARG A 10 -25.63 -12.72 19.10
CA ARG A 10 -24.42 -12.73 18.28
C ARG A 10 -23.73 -14.07 18.48
N MET A 11 -23.94 -15.00 17.55
CA MET A 11 -23.05 -16.15 17.38
C MET A 11 -21.71 -15.61 16.90
N GLY A 12 -20.82 -15.29 17.85
CA GLY A 12 -19.43 -15.00 17.56
C GLY A 12 -18.76 -16.27 17.09
N VAL A 13 -18.57 -16.41 15.77
CA VAL A 13 -17.67 -17.40 15.21
C VAL A 13 -16.27 -17.04 15.72
N ARG A 14 -15.83 -17.73 16.79
CA ARG A 14 -14.42 -17.71 17.20
C ARG A 14 -13.61 -18.43 16.13
N ARG A 15 -13.25 -17.72 15.07
CA ARG A 15 -12.10 -18.11 14.26
C ARG A 15 -10.88 -17.75 15.09
N SER A 16 -10.43 -18.73 15.87
CA SER A 16 -9.07 -18.76 16.41
C SER A 16 -8.11 -18.89 15.23
N TYR A 17 -7.90 -17.80 14.50
CA TYR A 17 -6.66 -17.64 13.77
C TYR A 17 -5.61 -17.51 14.87
N GLY A 18 -4.88 -18.60 15.10
CA GLY A 18 -3.64 -18.56 15.85
C GLY A 18 -2.72 -17.57 15.16
N SER A 19 -2.88 -16.30 15.49
CA SER A 19 -1.94 -15.26 15.19
C SER A 19 -0.70 -15.68 15.95
N ARG A 20 0.28 -16.23 15.23
CA ARG A 20 1.64 -16.35 15.77
C ARG A 20 2.11 -14.92 15.95
N CYS A 21 1.74 -14.33 17.09
CA CYS A 21 2.26 -13.06 17.52
C CYS A 21 3.71 -13.32 17.87
N PHE A 22 4.60 -13.08 16.90
CA PHE A 22 5.99 -12.82 17.21
C PHE A 22 6.03 -11.45 17.90
N PHE A 23 5.70 -11.41 19.19
CA PHE A 23 6.02 -10.29 20.04
C PHE A 23 7.55 -10.33 20.24
N SER A 24 8.27 -9.66 19.36
CA SER A 24 9.64 -9.26 19.65
C SER A 24 9.57 -7.81 20.11
N SER A 25 9.85 -7.55 21.39
CA SER A 25 9.97 -6.21 21.95
C SER A 25 11.25 -5.52 21.47
N LYS A 26 11.43 -5.43 20.16
CA LYS A 26 12.56 -4.72 19.56
C LYS A 26 12.07 -3.32 19.22
N SER A 27 12.77 -2.31 19.73
CA SER A 27 12.63 -0.94 19.25
C SER A 27 12.82 -0.98 17.74
N TYR A 28 11.81 -0.50 17.01
CA TYR A 28 11.84 -0.44 15.56
C TYR A 28 12.56 0.81 15.06
N ASP A 29 13.01 1.69 15.97
CA ASP A 29 13.60 2.98 15.60
C ASP A 29 14.83 2.79 14.70
N HIS A 30 15.69 1.82 15.03
CA HIS A 30 16.86 1.51 14.22
C HIS A 30 16.51 1.00 12.81
N VAL A 31 15.47 0.16 12.69
CA VAL A 31 15.00 -0.38 11.40
C VAL A 31 14.33 0.71 10.57
N ILE A 32 13.62 1.64 11.22
CA ILE A 32 12.98 2.78 10.58
C ILE A 32 14.05 3.76 10.07
N GLU A 33 15.08 4.03 10.86
CA GLU A 33 16.20 4.89 10.46
C GLU A 33 16.98 4.30 9.28
N GLU A 34 17.28 2.99 9.33
CA GLU A 34 17.92 2.28 8.22
C GLU A 34 17.09 2.39 6.94
N PHE A 35 15.78 2.15 7.04
CA PHE A 35 14.88 2.25 5.90
C PHE A 35 14.78 3.68 5.36
N ASN A 36 14.65 4.68 6.22
CA ASN A 36 14.59 6.08 5.79
C ASN A 36 15.86 6.49 5.04
N LYS A 37 17.03 6.02 5.51
CA LYS A 37 18.31 6.24 4.83
C LYS A 37 18.38 5.54 3.47
N GLU A 38 17.84 4.32 3.37
CA GLU A 38 17.75 3.61 2.09
C GLU A 38 16.86 4.36 1.10
N MET A 39 15.68 4.82 1.55
CA MET A 39 14.77 5.62 0.74
C MET A 39 15.42 6.92 0.26
N GLU A 40 16.17 7.61 1.13
CA GLU A 40 16.95 8.80 0.75
C GLU A 40 18.08 8.49 -0.24
N SER A 41 18.73 7.32 -0.13
CA SER A 41 19.79 6.91 -1.07
C SER A 41 19.25 6.54 -2.45
N ILE A 42 18.03 6.01 -2.53
CA ILE A 42 17.41 5.57 -3.80
C ILE A 42 16.73 6.76 -4.50
N PHE A 43 15.95 7.54 -3.76
CA PHE A 43 15.09 8.58 -4.32
C PHE A 43 15.63 10.00 -4.12
N GLY A 44 16.73 10.16 -3.36
CA GLY A 44 17.23 11.47 -2.92
C GLY A 44 16.51 11.99 -1.68
N GLN A 45 16.93 13.16 -1.20
CA GLN A 45 16.24 13.85 -0.10
C GLN A 45 14.85 14.32 -0.55
N PRO A 46 13.83 14.26 0.32
CA PRO A 46 12.53 14.83 -0.01
C PRO A 46 12.67 16.32 -0.34
N PRO A 47 11.97 16.85 -1.35
CA PRO A 47 12.14 18.22 -1.79
C PRO A 47 11.78 19.18 -0.66
N VAL A 48 12.75 20.01 -0.25
CA VAL A 48 12.54 21.08 0.72
C VAL A 48 11.97 22.29 -0.03
N GLY A 49 10.69 22.18 -0.41
CA GLY A 49 9.92 23.24 -1.07
C GLY A 49 9.92 23.19 -2.60
N GLY A 50 8.73 23.36 -3.19
CA GLY A 50 8.52 23.64 -4.62
C GLY A 50 8.54 22.43 -5.54
N ILE A 51 7.46 22.23 -6.30
CA ILE A 51 7.28 21.16 -7.27
C ILE A 51 7.90 21.61 -8.60
N ASP A 52 9.15 21.26 -8.83
CA ASP A 52 9.84 21.60 -10.07
C ASP A 52 10.22 20.30 -10.78
N SER A 53 9.23 19.67 -11.40
CA SER A 53 9.43 18.46 -12.22
C SER A 53 10.19 18.81 -13.49
N THR A 54 11.52 18.73 -13.46
CA THR A 54 12.34 18.63 -14.68
C THR A 54 13.51 17.67 -14.48
N ALA A 55 13.29 16.38 -14.78
CA ALA A 55 14.38 15.46 -15.09
C ALA A 55 13.97 14.65 -16.33
N ALA A 56 14.53 15.06 -17.46
CA ALA A 56 14.34 14.45 -18.76
C ALA A 56 15.28 13.25 -18.94
N GLN A 57 14.71 12.17 -19.49
CA GLN A 57 15.29 11.12 -20.35
C GLN A 57 16.32 10.11 -19.81
N GLU A 58 15.99 8.83 -19.95
CA GLU A 58 16.74 7.90 -20.83
C GLU A 58 15.84 6.73 -21.30
N PRO A 59 15.61 6.53 -22.62
CA PRO A 59 14.89 5.37 -23.13
C PRO A 59 15.84 4.20 -23.38
N GLN A 60 15.90 3.24 -22.46
CA GLN A 60 16.62 1.98 -22.68
C GLN A 60 15.74 1.03 -23.52
N SER A 61 15.96 1.05 -24.84
CA SER A 61 15.35 0.10 -25.78
C SER A 61 15.97 -1.29 -25.63
N LEU A 62 15.25 -2.22 -25.02
CA LEU A 62 15.62 -3.64 -25.02
C LEU A 62 15.31 -4.26 -26.39
N SER A 63 16.31 -4.90 -26.99
CA SER A 63 16.22 -5.58 -28.28
C SER A 63 15.35 -6.85 -28.17
N VAL A 64 14.31 -6.91 -28.99
CA VAL A 64 13.39 -8.06 -29.08
C VAL A 64 13.93 -9.08 -30.08
N GLY A 65 14.30 -10.26 -29.60
CA GLY A 65 14.57 -11.45 -30.44
C GLY A 65 13.28 -12.21 -30.80
N PRO A 66 13.29 -13.02 -31.87
CA PRO A 66 12.08 -13.65 -32.42
C PRO A 66 11.81 -15.00 -31.77
N TYR A 67 11.39 -15.02 -30.50
CA TYR A 67 10.80 -16.21 -29.88
C TYR A 67 9.56 -15.82 -29.08
N GLY A 68 8.44 -16.44 -29.43
CA GLY A 68 7.10 -16.15 -28.92
C GLY A 68 6.97 -16.37 -27.42
N GLY A 69 6.25 -15.43 -26.79
CA GLY A 69 6.00 -15.38 -25.35
C GLY A 69 6.61 -14.16 -24.67
N GLN A 70 6.56 -12.98 -25.30
CA GLN A 70 6.88 -11.76 -24.58
C GLN A 70 5.74 -11.49 -23.59
N GLU A 71 6.02 -11.57 -22.29
CA GLU A 71 5.11 -11.18 -21.21
C GLU A 71 4.77 -9.69 -21.34
N ALA A 72 3.73 -9.38 -22.11
CA ALA A 72 3.27 -8.03 -22.34
C ALA A 72 2.52 -7.51 -21.09
N LEU A 73 2.87 -6.30 -20.63
CA LEU A 73 2.16 -5.63 -19.55
C LEU A 73 0.72 -5.33 -19.97
N SER A 74 -0.23 -5.72 -19.13
CA SER A 74 -1.66 -5.56 -19.45
C SER A 74 -2.16 -4.11 -19.37
N HIS A 75 -1.53 -3.25 -18.56
CA HIS A 75 -1.98 -1.87 -18.31
C HIS A 75 -1.21 -0.81 -19.15
N VAL A 76 -0.45 -1.24 -20.16
CA VAL A 76 0.37 -0.37 -21.02
C VAL A 76 0.08 -0.71 -22.47
N ASN A 77 -0.11 0.32 -23.31
CA ASN A 77 -0.32 0.12 -24.75
C ASN A 77 1.00 -0.12 -25.50
N THR A 78 0.90 -0.41 -26.79
CA THR A 78 2.06 -0.68 -27.66
C THR A 78 2.99 0.53 -27.83
N SER A 79 2.51 1.74 -27.53
CA SER A 79 3.31 2.96 -27.51
C SER A 79 3.96 3.24 -26.15
N GLY A 80 3.78 2.38 -25.14
CA GLY A 80 4.36 2.54 -23.81
C GLY A 80 3.56 3.44 -22.86
N HIS A 81 2.38 3.92 -23.26
CA HIS A 81 1.52 4.75 -22.40
C HIS A 81 0.54 3.88 -21.60
N ALA A 82 0.14 4.35 -20.42
CA ALA A 82 -0.88 3.68 -19.61
C ALA A 82 -2.21 3.58 -20.40
N ALA A 83 -2.83 2.40 -20.38
CA ALA A 83 -4.08 2.13 -21.07
C ALA A 83 -5.00 1.25 -20.24
N MET A 84 -6.30 1.55 -20.26
CA MET A 84 -7.31 0.74 -19.58
C MET A 84 -7.54 -0.56 -20.35
N VAL A 85 -7.51 -1.69 -19.65
CA VAL A 85 -7.74 -3.01 -20.24
C VAL A 85 -9.21 -3.16 -20.62
N ASP A 86 -9.48 -3.63 -21.83
CA ASP A 86 -10.82 -4.05 -22.20
C ASP A 86 -11.21 -5.31 -21.40
N VAL A 87 -12.30 -5.21 -20.65
CA VAL A 87 -12.86 -6.28 -19.82
C VAL A 87 -14.21 -6.78 -20.33
N SER A 88 -14.70 -6.27 -21.45
CA SER A 88 -16.04 -6.57 -21.99
C SER A 88 -16.28 -8.04 -22.32
N SER A 89 -15.22 -8.78 -22.70
CA SER A 89 -15.26 -10.20 -23.01
C SER A 89 -15.14 -11.11 -21.78
N LYS A 90 -14.99 -10.54 -20.58
CA LYS A 90 -14.83 -11.32 -19.34
C LYS A 90 -16.19 -11.60 -18.75
N GLU A 91 -16.40 -12.86 -18.35
CA GLU A 91 -17.63 -13.26 -17.67
C GLU A 91 -17.75 -12.64 -16.28
N ASP A 92 -18.97 -12.26 -15.93
CA ASP A 92 -19.32 -11.76 -14.61
C ASP A 92 -19.12 -12.85 -13.55
N SER A 93 -18.46 -12.49 -12.45
CA SER A 93 -18.30 -13.39 -11.32
C SER A 93 -18.30 -12.62 -10.00
N LYS A 94 -18.66 -13.31 -8.91
CA LYS A 94 -18.61 -12.72 -7.56
C LYS A 94 -17.15 -12.65 -7.11
N ARG A 95 -16.62 -11.43 -6.99
CA ARG A 95 -15.23 -11.17 -6.59
C ARG A 95 -15.21 -10.37 -5.29
N VAL A 96 -14.37 -10.80 -4.34
CA VAL A 96 -14.12 -10.10 -3.08
C VAL A 96 -12.62 -10.07 -2.86
N ALA A 97 -12.08 -8.88 -2.58
CA ALA A 97 -10.70 -8.69 -2.18
C ALA A 97 -10.67 -7.97 -0.82
N VAL A 98 -9.81 -8.43 0.09
CA VAL A 98 -9.55 -7.80 1.38
C VAL A 98 -8.07 -7.51 1.46
N ALA A 99 -7.71 -6.24 1.70
CA ALA A 99 -6.34 -5.80 1.86
C ALA A 99 -6.15 -5.16 3.24
N SER A 100 -4.95 -5.31 3.80
CA SER A 100 -4.53 -4.66 5.04
C SER A 100 -3.07 -4.24 4.92
N CYS A 101 -2.69 -3.11 5.51
CA CYS A 101 -1.30 -2.70 5.65
C CYS A 101 -0.97 -2.38 7.11
N LYS A 102 0.32 -2.32 7.43
CA LYS A 102 0.84 -1.85 8.71
C LYS A 102 1.80 -0.70 8.43
N VAL A 103 1.59 0.42 9.11
CA VAL A 103 2.54 1.53 9.12
C VAL A 103 3.35 1.42 10.40
N LEU A 104 4.68 1.32 10.27
CA LEU A 104 5.58 1.40 11.40
C LEU A 104 5.89 2.87 11.68
N LEU A 105 5.73 3.28 12.92
CA LEU A 105 6.00 4.65 13.38
C LEU A 105 7.09 4.60 14.44
N GLY A 106 8.01 5.55 14.41
CA GLY A 106 8.91 5.80 15.54
C GLY A 106 8.12 6.31 16.74
N GLU A 107 8.70 6.18 17.94
CA GLU A 107 8.01 6.47 19.21
C GLU A 107 7.33 7.85 19.21
N LYS A 108 8.05 8.90 18.79
CA LYS A 108 7.52 10.27 18.75
C LYS A 108 6.29 10.41 17.85
N ALA A 109 6.37 9.89 16.63
CA ALA A 109 5.26 9.98 15.66
C ALA A 109 4.06 9.17 16.14
N PHE A 110 4.30 7.97 16.71
CA PHE A 110 3.26 7.15 17.31
C PHE A 110 2.52 7.90 18.42
N ASN A 111 3.25 8.52 19.36
CA ASN A 111 2.67 9.26 20.48
C ASN A 111 1.84 10.46 20.02
N LEU A 112 2.32 11.21 19.02
CA LEU A 112 1.58 12.34 18.46
C LEU A 112 0.28 11.90 17.75
N VAL A 113 0.32 10.81 16.98
CA VAL A 113 -0.88 10.22 16.35
C VAL A 113 -1.86 9.71 17.39
N ALA A 114 -1.38 8.98 18.40
CA ALA A 114 -2.20 8.43 19.48
C ALA A 114 -2.88 9.53 20.31
N ALA A 115 -2.20 10.66 20.50
CA ALA A 115 -2.75 11.85 21.16
C ALA A 115 -3.56 12.76 20.23
N ASN A 116 -3.71 12.42 18.95
CA ASN A 116 -4.38 13.22 17.92
C ASN A 116 -3.84 14.67 17.82
N GLN A 117 -2.51 14.83 17.91
CA GLN A 117 -1.82 16.13 17.91
C GLN A 117 -1.21 16.50 16.55
N ILE A 118 -1.39 15.68 15.53
CA ILE A 118 -0.93 15.97 14.16
C ILE A 118 -2.12 16.56 13.38
N PRO A 119 -2.06 17.84 12.95
CA PRO A 119 -3.09 18.39 12.08
C PRO A 119 -3.08 17.64 10.75
N LYS A 120 -4.27 17.27 10.26
CA LYS A 120 -4.42 16.85 8.86
C LYS A 120 -4.65 18.12 8.06
N GLU A 121 -3.72 18.44 7.17
CA GLU A 121 -3.94 19.53 6.21
C GLU A 121 -5.22 19.27 5.43
N MET A 122 -6.11 20.26 5.38
CA MET A 122 -7.32 20.24 4.57
C MET A 122 -6.98 20.97 3.26
N PHE A 123 -6.93 20.24 2.15
CA PHE A 123 -6.89 20.82 0.80
C PHE A 123 -8.29 20.86 0.20
#